data_AF-D4JAW5-F1
#
_entry.id   AF-D4JAW5-F1
#
_cell.length_a   1.000
_cell.length_b   1.000
_cell.length_c   1.000
_cell.angle_alpha   90.00
_cell.angle_beta   90.00
_cell.angle_gamma   90.00
#
_symmetry.space_group_name_H-M   'P 1'
#
loop_
_entity.id
_entity.type
_entity.pdbx_description
1 polymer ?
#
loop_
_entity_poly.entity_id
_entity_poly.type
_entity_poly.pdbx_seq_one_letter_code
_entity_poly.pdbx_strand_id
1 'polypeptide(L)'
;MWWILVIIIIAVVVMGSENEGKYKEDKYKEDEQKQWEKQIAPYARVKYAKITYVPHSPYGEKFTLVHQIDVKTDSIYGRWYRYFVDSSAFTDCSKQRIILLDENKKEIPLQKNVHMMCEKLAEGCGNIVLTFDA
;
A
#
# COMPACT_ATOMS: atom_id res chain seq x y z
N MET A 1 -44.56 41.09 -14.22
CA MET A 1 -44.71 39.62 -14.03
C MET A 1 -43.68 38.81 -14.83
N TRP A 2 -43.31 39.20 -16.06
CA TRP A 2 -42.34 38.44 -16.88
C TRP A 2 -40.93 38.33 -16.27
N TRP A 3 -40.45 39.40 -15.62
CA TRP A 3 -39.14 39.43 -14.96
C TRP A 3 -39.00 38.46 -13.76
N ILE A 4 -40.10 38.13 -13.08
CA ILE A 4 -40.09 37.20 -11.93
C ILE A 4 -39.86 35.76 -12.42
N LEU A 5 -40.45 35.40 -13.57
CA LEU A 5 -40.28 34.09 -14.21
C LEU A 5 -38.83 33.84 -14.64
N VAL A 6 -38.15 34.86 -15.16
CA VAL A 6 -36.74 34.76 -15.58
C VAL A 6 -35.81 34.48 -14.39
N ILE A 7 -36.05 35.12 -13.24
CA ILE A 7 -35.25 34.94 -12.03
C ILE A 7 -35.39 33.51 -11.48
N ILE A 8 -36.60 32.94 -11.52
CA ILE A 8 -36.86 31.57 -11.05
C ILE A 8 -36.11 30.55 -11.92
N ILE A 9 -36.09 30.73 -13.24
CA ILE A 9 -35.40 29.81 -14.17
C ILE A 9 -33.89 29.82 -13.92
N ILE A 10 -33.27 31.00 -13.74
CA ILE A 10 -31.84 31.13 -13.47
C ILE A 10 -31.49 30.43 -12.14
N ALA A 11 -32.30 30.61 -11.09
CA ALA A 11 -32.07 29.97 -9.80
C ALA A 11 -32.11 28.43 -9.88
N VAL A 12 -33.05 27.86 -10.66
CA VAL A 12 -33.16 26.41 -10.86
C VAL A 12 -31.99 25.84 -11.66
N VAL A 13 -31.52 26.56 -12.68
CA VAL A 13 -30.36 26.14 -13.49
C VAL A 13 -29.06 26.17 -12.67
N VAL A 14 -28.85 27.22 -11.86
CA VAL A 14 -27.66 27.34 -10.99
C VAL A 14 -27.65 26.24 -9.93
N MET A 15 -28.78 26.01 -9.24
CA MET A 15 -28.90 24.93 -8.24
C MET A 15 -28.76 23.52 -8.88
N GLY A 16 -29.21 23.32 -10.11
CA GLY A 16 -29.01 22.08 -10.86
C GLY A 16 -27.53 21.83 -11.19
N SER A 17 -26.81 22.87 -11.64
CA SER A 17 -25.39 22.75 -12.00
C SER A 17 -24.47 22.49 -10.81
N GLU A 18 -24.74 23.07 -9.63
CA GLU A 18 -23.96 22.81 -8.42
C GLU A 18 -24.14 21.37 -7.92
N ASN A 19 -25.35 20.83 -8.00
CA ASN A 19 -25.63 19.45 -7.61
C ASN A 19 -25.03 18.43 -8.57
N GLU A 20 -25.00 18.71 -9.88
CA GLU A 20 -24.32 17.84 -10.85
C GLU A 20 -22.78 17.83 -10.66
N GLY A 21 -22.19 18.97 -10.30
CA GLY A 21 -20.77 19.07 -9.98
C GLY A 21 -20.39 18.23 -8.76
N LYS A 22 -21.12 18.40 -7.66
CA LYS A 22 -20.92 17.63 -6.41
C LYS A 22 -21.12 16.12 -6.63
N TYR A 23 -22.16 15.74 -7.36
CA TYR A 23 -22.44 14.32 -7.65
C TYR A 23 -21.30 13.65 -8.45
N LYS A 24 -20.71 14.36 -9.43
CA LYS A 24 -19.58 13.85 -10.21
C LYS A 24 -18.31 13.72 -9.37
N GLU A 25 -18.06 14.68 -8.47
CA GLU A 25 -16.90 14.66 -7.58
C GLU A 25 -17.00 13.54 -6.54
N ASP A 26 -18.18 13.33 -5.94
CA ASP A 26 -18.41 12.27 -4.96
C ASP A 26 -18.30 10.88 -5.61
N LYS A 27 -18.84 10.70 -6.82
CA LYS A 27 -18.70 9.46 -7.57
C LYS A 27 -17.25 9.16 -7.96
N TYR A 28 -16.48 10.18 -8.35
CA TYR A 28 -15.06 10.02 -8.65
C TYR A 28 -14.26 9.55 -7.44
N LYS A 29 -14.50 10.15 -6.26
CA LYS A 29 -13.88 9.73 -5.00
C LYS A 29 -14.24 8.30 -4.61
N GLU A 30 -15.48 7.87 -4.84
CA GLU A 30 -15.93 6.52 -4.54
C GLU A 30 -15.28 5.46 -5.45
N ASP A 31 -15.14 5.77 -6.75
CA ASP A 31 -14.50 4.88 -7.73
C ASP A 31 -12.97 4.76 -7.47
N GLU A 32 -12.31 5.86 -7.12
CA GLU A 32 -10.91 5.85 -6.68
C GLU A 32 -10.74 4.95 -5.44
N GLN A 33 -11.59 5.11 -4.42
CA GLN A 33 -11.52 4.31 -3.21
C GLN A 33 -11.69 2.80 -3.48
N LYS A 34 -12.65 2.41 -4.33
CA LYS A 34 -12.85 0.99 -4.71
C LYS A 34 -11.66 0.42 -5.48
N GLN A 35 -11.02 1.24 -6.32
CA GLN A 35 -9.82 0.84 -7.03
C GLN A 35 -8.65 0.65 -6.06
N TRP A 36 -8.52 1.51 -5.06
CA TRP A 36 -7.53 1.36 -3.99
C TRP A 36 -7.75 0.11 -3.13
N GLU A 37 -9.00 -0.15 -2.70
CA GLU A 37 -9.36 -1.33 -1.92
C GLU A 37 -8.95 -2.65 -2.59
N LYS A 38 -9.12 -2.74 -3.91
CA LYS A 38 -8.68 -3.91 -4.71
C LYS A 38 -7.16 -4.06 -4.74
N GLN A 39 -6.42 -2.96 -4.75
CA GLN A 39 -4.96 -2.99 -4.76
C GLN A 39 -4.38 -3.37 -3.39
N ILE A 40 -4.99 -2.90 -2.29
CA ILE A 40 -4.51 -3.18 -0.93
C ILE A 40 -4.91 -4.56 -0.41
N ALA A 41 -6.03 -5.13 -0.86
CA ALA A 41 -6.59 -6.37 -0.34
C ALA A 41 -5.61 -7.56 -0.28
N PRO A 42 -4.75 -7.80 -1.29
CA PRO A 42 -3.74 -8.86 -1.22
C PRO A 42 -2.72 -8.62 -0.11
N TYR A 43 -2.24 -7.38 0.03
CA TYR A 43 -1.23 -7.01 1.02
C TYR A 43 -1.80 -7.05 2.43
N ALA A 44 -3.11 -6.85 2.58
CA ALA A 44 -3.73 -7.00 3.87
C ALA A 44 -3.55 -8.42 4.48
N ARG A 45 -3.34 -9.43 3.63
CA ARG A 45 -3.20 -10.86 3.98
C ARG A 45 -1.76 -11.31 4.23
N VAL A 46 -0.79 -10.40 4.12
CA VAL A 46 0.63 -10.69 4.33
C VAL A 46 0.86 -11.11 5.80
N LYS A 47 1.50 -12.27 5.98
CA LYS A 47 1.81 -12.86 7.30
C LYS A 47 3.27 -13.25 7.48
N TYR A 48 3.97 -13.52 6.38
CA TYR A 48 5.39 -13.87 6.42
C TYR A 48 6.16 -13.12 5.34
N ALA A 49 7.47 -12.99 5.55
CA ALA A 49 8.41 -12.50 4.57
C ALA A 49 9.50 -13.54 4.33
N LYS A 50 9.65 -13.99 3.08
CA LYS A 50 10.76 -14.83 2.65
C LYS A 50 11.90 -13.93 2.21
N ILE A 51 12.98 -13.93 2.97
CA ILE A 51 14.14 -13.07 2.76
C ILE A 51 15.33 -13.92 2.36
N THR A 52 15.98 -13.51 1.27
CA THR A 52 17.22 -14.09 0.79
C THR A 52 18.40 -13.28 1.28
N TYR A 53 19.27 -13.93 2.03
CA TYR A 53 20.45 -13.36 2.67
C TYR A 53 21.71 -13.73 1.91
N VAL A 54 22.61 -12.75 1.77
CA VAL A 54 23.95 -12.91 1.22
C VAL A 54 24.94 -12.54 2.32
N PRO A 55 25.69 -13.51 2.87
CA PRO A 55 26.71 -13.23 3.87
C PRO A 55 27.74 -12.22 3.37
N HIS A 56 28.27 -11.37 4.26
CA HIS A 56 29.39 -10.50 3.91
C HIS A 56 30.72 -11.25 3.80
N SER A 57 30.81 -12.42 4.45
CA SER A 57 31.96 -13.31 4.30
C SER A 57 32.01 -13.89 2.90
N PRO A 58 33.18 -13.90 2.23
CA PRO A 58 33.35 -14.47 0.89
C PRO A 58 33.16 -15.99 0.86
N TYR A 59 33.15 -16.66 2.02
CA TYR A 59 32.96 -18.11 2.15
C TYR A 59 31.52 -18.48 2.54
N GLY A 60 30.66 -17.50 2.82
CA GLY A 60 29.29 -17.76 3.22
C GLY A 60 28.40 -18.06 2.03
N GLU A 61 27.68 -19.17 2.08
CA GLU A 61 26.68 -19.48 1.07
C GLU A 61 25.43 -18.62 1.24
N LYS A 62 24.84 -18.23 0.10
CA LYS A 62 23.56 -17.53 0.06
C LYS A 62 22.44 -18.45 0.56
N PHE A 63 21.64 -17.98 1.51
CA PHE A 63 20.54 -18.74 2.07
C PHE A 63 19.24 -17.94 2.08
N THR A 64 18.12 -18.61 2.34
CA THR A 64 16.79 -17.98 2.37
C THR A 64 16.02 -18.46 3.60
N LEU A 65 15.41 -17.52 4.32
CA LEU A 65 14.61 -17.80 5.50
C LEU A 65 13.23 -17.17 5.38
N VAL A 66 12.25 -17.80 6.02
CA VAL A 66 10.90 -17.29 6.14
C VAL A 66 10.74 -16.72 7.55
N HIS A 67 10.51 -15.42 7.62
CA HIS A 67 10.26 -14.70 8.85
C HIS A 67 8.77 -14.48 9.04
N GLN A 68 8.30 -14.58 10.28
CA GLN A 68 6.97 -14.11 10.64
C GLN A 68 6.96 -12.58 10.72
N ILE A 69 5.80 -12.00 10.43
CA ILE A 69 5.57 -10.56 10.57
C ILE A 69 4.88 -10.30 11.90
N ASP A 70 5.48 -9.46 12.72
CA ASP A 70 5.01 -9.20 14.08
C ASP A 70 4.06 -8.01 14.15
N VAL A 71 4.30 -6.99 13.32
CA VAL A 71 3.51 -5.76 13.32
C VAL A 71 3.17 -5.36 11.89
N LYS A 72 1.91 -5.00 11.68
CA LYS A 72 1.40 -4.43 10.44
C LYS A 72 0.75 -3.09 10.77
N THR A 73 1.20 -2.04 10.10
CA THR A 73 0.60 -0.70 10.19
C THR A 73 0.19 -0.25 8.81
N ASP A 74 -1.03 0.27 8.69
CA ASP A 74 -1.59 0.91 7.51
C ASP A 74 -1.65 2.42 7.68
N SER A 75 -1.54 3.14 6.56
CA SER A 75 -1.73 4.60 6.56
C SER A 75 -3.22 4.97 6.53
N ILE A 76 -3.55 6.15 7.07
CA ILE A 76 -4.91 6.73 7.12
C ILE A 76 -5.61 6.79 5.74
N TYR A 77 -4.86 6.81 4.63
CA TYR A 77 -5.40 6.84 3.26
C TYR A 77 -4.99 5.62 2.41
N GLY A 78 -4.55 4.52 3.02
CA GLY A 78 -4.17 3.28 2.30
C GLY A 78 -2.93 3.37 1.40
N ARG A 79 -2.15 4.46 1.46
CA ARG A 79 -1.01 4.71 0.55
C ARG A 79 0.28 3.97 0.91
N TRP A 80 0.36 3.42 2.12
CA TRP A 80 1.48 2.56 2.49
C TRP A 80 1.08 1.50 3.52
N TYR A 81 1.76 0.35 3.44
CA TYR A 81 1.79 -0.68 4.47
C TYR A 81 3.21 -0.80 5.02
N ARG A 82 3.34 -0.88 6.34
CA ARG A 82 4.60 -1.22 6.99
C ARG A 82 4.46 -2.56 7.68
N TYR A 83 5.41 -3.45 7.41
CA TYR A 83 5.54 -4.75 8.05
C TYR A 83 6.83 -4.77 8.85
N PHE A 84 6.75 -5.12 10.13
CA PHE A 84 7.92 -5.39 10.94
C PHE A 84 8.35 -6.84 10.74
N VAL A 85 9.63 -7.04 10.45
CA VAL A 85 10.26 -8.36 10.33
C VAL A 85 11.52 -8.37 11.17
N ASP A 86 11.52 -9.14 12.25
CA ASP A 86 12.72 -9.35 13.03
C ASP A 86 13.74 -10.17 12.23
N SER A 87 14.83 -9.50 11.86
CA SER A 87 16.00 -10.10 11.22
C SER A 87 17.29 -9.68 11.93
N SER A 88 17.17 -9.26 13.19
CA SER A 88 18.29 -8.82 14.04
C SER A 88 19.37 -9.89 14.18
N ALA A 89 19.00 -11.18 14.12
CA ALA A 89 19.95 -12.30 14.14
C ALA A 89 20.88 -12.38 12.91
N PHE A 90 20.64 -11.59 11.85
CA PHE A 90 21.39 -11.66 10.58
C PHE A 90 22.02 -10.32 10.19
N THR A 91 22.63 -9.62 11.14
CA THR A 91 23.34 -8.34 10.90
C THR A 91 24.51 -8.46 9.93
N ASP A 92 25.18 -9.62 9.91
CA ASP A 92 26.38 -9.87 9.08
C ASP A 92 26.04 -10.32 7.65
N CYS A 93 24.78 -10.11 7.25
CA CYS A 93 24.24 -10.49 5.95
C CYS A 93 23.55 -9.29 5.27
N SER A 94 23.72 -9.19 3.96
CA SER A 94 22.94 -8.30 3.10
C SER A 94 21.64 -8.98 2.69
N LYS A 95 20.54 -8.23 2.68
CA LYS A 95 19.24 -8.70 2.18
C LYS A 95 19.18 -8.44 0.67
N GLN A 96 19.13 -9.50 -0.14
CA GLN A 96 19.15 -9.38 -1.60
C GLN A 96 17.75 -9.38 -2.21
N ARG A 97 16.83 -10.19 -1.66
CA ARG A 97 15.48 -10.33 -2.17
C ARG A 97 14.51 -10.55 -1.03
N ILE A 98 13.33 -9.97 -1.15
CA ILE A 98 12.23 -10.10 -0.21
C ILE A 98 10.99 -10.49 -1.00
N ILE A 99 10.28 -11.52 -0.54
CA ILE A 99 9.00 -11.99 -1.10
C ILE A 99 7.99 -12.04 0.04
N LEU A 100 6.82 -11.44 -0.16
CA LEU A 100 5.75 -11.46 0.82
C LEU A 100 4.90 -12.72 0.65
N LEU A 101 4.51 -13.33 1.76
CA LEU A 101 3.70 -14.54 1.78
C LEU A 101 2.42 -14.36 2.59
N ASP A 102 1.37 -15.07 2.19
CA ASP A 102 0.12 -15.18 2.92
C ASP A 102 0.20 -16.16 4.11
N GLU A 103 -0.91 -16.33 4.83
CA GLU A 103 -1.04 -17.29 5.94
C GLU A 103 -0.71 -18.74 5.56
N ASN A 104 -0.88 -19.12 4.29
CA ASN A 104 -0.59 -20.44 3.75
C ASN A 104 0.83 -20.55 3.17
N LYS A 105 1.69 -19.56 3.42
CA LYS A 105 3.06 -19.45 2.87
C LYS A 105 3.09 -19.38 1.34
N LYS A 106 2.01 -18.94 0.68
CA LYS A 106 1.96 -18.70 -0.75
C LYS A 106 2.45 -17.30 -1.08
N GLU A 107 3.19 -17.17 -2.17
CA GLU A 107 3.73 -15.88 -2.62
C GLU A 107 2.62 -14.91 -3.04
N ILE A 108 2.68 -13.68 -2.52
CA ILE A 108 1.81 -12.59 -2.92
C ILE A 108 2.57 -11.74 -3.95
N PRO A 109 2.13 -11.72 -5.22
CA PRO A 109 2.84 -10.98 -6.25
C PRO A 109 2.71 -9.48 -6.03
N LEU A 110 3.82 -8.75 -6.20
CA LEU A 110 3.81 -7.29 -6.22
C LEU A 110 3.11 -6.80 -7.50
N GLN A 111 2.13 -5.92 -7.32
CA GLN A 111 1.45 -5.20 -8.39
C GLN A 111 2.39 -4.13 -8.97
N LYS A 112 2.17 -3.73 -10.24
CA LYS A 112 3.09 -2.86 -10.99
C LYS A 112 3.35 -1.49 -10.36
N ASN A 113 2.41 -1.02 -9.58
CA ASN A 113 2.36 0.29 -8.92
C ASN A 113 2.58 0.16 -7.41
N VAL A 114 3.26 -0.90 -6.98
CA VAL A 114 3.67 -1.09 -5.58
C VAL A 114 5.18 -1.20 -5.51
N HIS A 115 5.77 -0.33 -4.70
CA HIS A 115 7.19 -0.30 -4.42
C HIS A 115 7.45 -0.88 -3.04
N MET A 116 8.51 -1.68 -2.92
CA MET A 116 8.95 -2.27 -1.66
C MET A 116 10.30 -1.69 -1.26
N MET A 117 10.38 -1.16 -0.05
CA MET A 117 11.60 -0.62 0.54
C MET A 117 11.91 -1.32 1.86
N CYS A 118 13.19 -1.55 2.12
CA CYS A 118 13.69 -2.06 3.38
C CYS A 118 14.20 -0.87 4.20
N GLU A 119 13.46 -0.43 5.21
CA GLU A 119 13.88 0.65 6.11
C GLU A 119 14.86 0.11 7.15
N LYS A 120 16.07 0.68 7.14
CA LYS A 120 17.11 0.39 8.14
C LYS A 120 16.75 1.09 9.45
N LEU A 121 16.53 0.31 10.50
CA LEU A 121 16.53 0.76 11.88
C LEU A 121 17.96 0.70 12.44
N ALA A 122 18.15 1.21 13.66
CA ALA A 122 19.47 1.30 14.31
C ALA A 122 20.27 -0.02 14.30
N GLU A 123 19.59 -1.19 14.26
CA GLU A 123 20.19 -2.53 14.32
C GLU A 123 20.04 -3.35 13.02
N GLY A 124 19.65 -2.72 11.90
CA GLY A 124 19.49 -3.39 10.60
C GLY A 124 18.13 -3.13 9.94
N CYS A 125 17.88 -3.72 8.77
CA CYS A 125 16.55 -3.61 8.16
C CYS A 125 15.52 -4.41 8.97
N GLY A 126 14.71 -3.71 9.76
CA GLY A 126 13.61 -4.28 10.57
C GLY A 126 12.22 -3.98 10.02
N ASN A 127 12.10 -3.05 9.06
CA ASN A 127 10.83 -2.63 8.50
C ASN A 127 10.82 -2.85 6.97
N ILE A 128 9.83 -3.56 6.47
CA ILE A 128 9.48 -3.61 5.04
C ILE A 128 8.33 -2.63 4.84
N VAL A 129 8.55 -1.60 4.03
CA VAL A 129 7.54 -0.62 3.66
C VAL A 129 7.10 -0.88 2.23
N LEU A 130 5.80 -1.04 2.03
CA LEU A 130 5.17 -1.00 0.72
C LEU A 130 4.55 0.38 0.51
N THR A 131 4.90 1.05 -0.57
CA THR A 131 4.24 2.28 -1.03
C THR A 131 3.50 2.00 -2.31
N PHE A 132 2.31 2.60 -2.44
CA PHE A 132 1.45 2.41 -3.60
C PHE A 132 1.38 3.71 -4.40
N ASP A 133 1.75 3.62 -5.66
CA ASP A 133 1.70 4.73 -6.60
C ASP A 133 0.28 4.86 -7.18
N ALA A 134 -0.17 6.11 -7.29
CA ALA A 134 -1.48 6.48 -7.82
C ALA A 134 -1.51 6.44 -9.36
#